data_AF-A0A949M523-F1
#
_entry.id   AF-A0A949M523-F1
#
_cell.length_a   1.000
_cell.length_b   1.000
_cell.length_c   1.000
_cell.angle_alpha   90.00
_cell.angle_beta   90.00
_cell.angle_gamma   90.00
#
_symmetry.space_group_name_H-M   'P 1'
#
loop_
_entity.id
_entity.type
_entity.pdbx_description
1 polymer ?
#
loop_
_entity_poly.entity_id
_entity_poly.type
_entity_poly.pdbx_seq_one_letter_code
_entity_poly.pdbx_strand_id
1 'polypeptide(L)'
;MATKTIDEKGRVTLGKQFAGREVAIEETPEGVLLRYVVAVPADQAWFWSERWQKMEREVDGHVARGEVTTHESPEALAEHLERLDES
;
A
#
# COMPACT_ATOMS: atom_id res chain seq x y z
N MET A 1 2.11 21.56 -20.40
CA MET A 1 0.66 21.54 -20.11
C MET A 1 -0.07 21.27 -21.40
N ALA A 2 -0.95 20.26 -21.45
CA ALA A 2 -1.75 19.95 -22.62
C ALA A 2 -3.22 20.15 -22.27
N THR A 3 -3.94 20.92 -23.09
CA THR A 3 -5.37 21.17 -22.89
C THR A 3 -6.16 20.22 -23.78
N LYS A 4 -7.18 19.58 -23.20
CA LYS A 4 -8.12 18.71 -23.92
C LYS A 4 -9.54 19.06 -23.51
N THR A 5 -10.45 18.96 -24.46
CA THR A 5 -11.88 19.15 -24.23
C THR A 5 -12.52 17.83 -23.85
N ILE A 6 -13.38 17.87 -22.83
CA ILE A 6 -14.26 16.75 -22.47
C ILE A 6 -15.38 16.70 -23.52
N ASP A 7 -15.61 15.52 -24.09
CA ASP A 7 -16.65 15.37 -25.10
C ASP A 7 -18.07 15.47 -24.50
N GLU A 8 -19.08 15.49 -25.36
CA GLU A 8 -20.50 15.53 -24.96
C GLU A 8 -20.93 14.38 -24.04
N LYS A 9 -20.12 13.31 -23.95
CA LYS A 9 -20.36 12.12 -23.13
C LYS A 9 -19.53 12.13 -21.84
N GLY A 10 -18.82 13.21 -21.52
CA GLY A 10 -18.02 13.33 -20.31
C GLY A 10 -16.65 12.65 -20.39
N ARG A 11 -16.15 12.27 -21.58
CA ARG A 11 -14.90 11.51 -21.72
C ARG A 11 -13.72 12.41 -22.09
N VAL A 12 -12.54 12.08 -21.56
CA VAL A 12 -11.26 12.68 -21.96
C VAL A 12 -10.28 11.58 -22.39
N THR A 13 -9.68 11.74 -23.58
CA THR A 13 -8.67 10.79 -24.07
C THR A 13 -7.28 11.23 -23.63
N LEU A 14 -6.67 10.51 -22.69
CA LEU A 14 -5.35 10.84 -22.14
C LEU A 14 -4.19 10.42 -23.06
N GLY A 15 -4.37 9.36 -23.86
CA GLY A 15 -3.38 8.82 -24.81
C GLY A 15 -2.85 7.44 -24.42
N LYS A 16 -2.17 6.78 -25.37
CA LYS A 16 -1.75 5.36 -25.25
C LYS A 16 -0.80 5.10 -24.08
N GLN A 17 0.02 6.08 -23.70
CA GLN A 17 0.93 5.98 -22.57
C GLN A 17 0.22 5.78 -21.22
N PHE A 18 -1.08 6.06 -21.14
CA PHE A 18 -1.92 5.89 -19.96
C PHE A 18 -2.87 4.69 -20.06
N ALA A 19 -2.85 3.95 -21.17
CA ALA A 19 -3.76 2.83 -21.39
C ALA A 19 -3.53 1.67 -20.42
N GLY A 20 -4.61 0.96 -20.07
CA GLY A 20 -4.57 -0.24 -19.22
C GLY A 20 -4.37 0.02 -17.73
N ARG A 21 -4.41 1.28 -17.29
CA ARG A 21 -4.28 1.65 -15.87
C ARG A 21 -5.65 1.99 -15.30
N GLU A 22 -5.92 1.49 -14.10
CA GLU A 22 -7.09 1.88 -13.32
C GLU A 22 -6.81 3.19 -12.59
N VAL A 23 -7.82 4.05 -12.50
CA VAL A 23 -7.72 5.35 -11.83
C VAL A 23 -8.94 5.60 -10.94
N ALA A 24 -8.69 6.13 -9.74
CA ALA A 24 -9.71 6.78 -8.94
C ALA A 24 -9.91 8.21 -9.46
N ILE A 25 -11.17 8.66 -9.46
CA ILE A 25 -11.59 9.99 -9.90
C ILE A 25 -12.21 10.70 -8.70
N GLU A 26 -11.73 11.90 -8.40
CA GLU A 26 -12.24 12.73 -7.29
C GLU A 26 -12.47 14.16 -7.77
N GLU A 27 -13.64 14.72 -7.45
CA GLU A 27 -13.90 16.15 -7.64
C GLU A 27 -13.28 16.95 -6.48
N THR A 28 -12.55 18.00 -6.82
CA THR A 28 -11.93 18.95 -5.89
C THR A 28 -12.39 20.37 -6.22
N PRO A 29 -12.18 21.36 -5.33
CA PRO A 29 -12.51 22.75 -5.62
C PRO A 29 -11.81 23.31 -6.88
N GLU A 30 -10.65 22.76 -7.24
CA GLU A 30 -9.83 23.17 -8.38
C GLU A 30 -10.09 22.37 -9.66
N GLY A 31 -10.87 21.29 -9.61
CA GLY A 31 -11.20 20.47 -10.77
C GLY A 31 -11.33 18.98 -10.46
N VAL A 32 -10.82 18.13 -11.35
CA VAL A 32 -10.90 16.67 -11.20
C VAL A 32 -9.50 16.10 -11.02
N LEU A 33 -9.30 15.34 -9.95
CA LEU A 33 -8.06 14.63 -9.66
C LEU A 33 -8.17 13.16 -10.08
N LEU A 34 -7.20 12.71 -10.88
CA LEU A 34 -7.04 11.31 -11.27
C LEU A 34 -5.85 10.71 -10.53
N ARG A 35 -6.05 9.62 -9.78
CA ARG A 35 -4.96 8.88 -9.10
C ARG A 35 -4.93 7.45 -9.59
N TYR A 36 -3.74 6.91 -9.88
CA TYR A 36 -3.61 5.48 -10.16
C TYR A 36 -4.01 4.67 -8.95
N VAL A 37 -4.73 3.58 -9.21
CA VAL A 37 -5.11 2.61 -8.18
C VAL A 37 -4.75 1.20 -8.65
N VAL A 38 -4.58 0.32 -7.67
CA VAL A 38 -4.39 -1.11 -7.89
C VAL A 38 -5.56 -1.79 -7.17
N ALA A 39 -6.32 -2.59 -7.90
CA ALA A 39 -7.38 -3.40 -7.30
C ALA A 39 -6.77 -4.45 -6.36
N VAL A 40 -7.27 -4.49 -5.13
CA VAL A 40 -6.88 -5.48 -4.12
C VAL A 40 -8.10 -6.37 -3.84
N PRO A 41 -7.96 -7.71 -3.85
CA PRO A 41 -9.02 -8.62 -3.40
C PRO A 41 -9.55 -8.22 -2.03
N ALA A 42 -10.87 -8.28 -1.84
CA ALA A 42 -11.52 -7.77 -0.63
C ALA A 42 -11.04 -8.47 0.65
N ASP A 43 -10.70 -9.75 0.57
CA ASP A 43 -10.13 -10.57 1.64
C ASP A 43 -8.68 -10.19 2.00
N GLN A 44 -8.01 -9.40 1.16
CA GLN A 44 -6.66 -8.87 1.37
C GLN A 44 -6.64 -7.37 1.67
N ALA A 45 -7.79 -6.69 1.58
CA ALA A 45 -7.89 -5.24 1.77
C ALA A 45 -7.45 -4.79 3.18
N TRP A 46 -7.59 -5.65 4.19
CA TRP A 46 -7.18 -5.36 5.57
C TRP A 46 -5.69 -5.03 5.70
N PHE A 47 -4.82 -5.63 4.86
CA PHE A 47 -3.38 -5.38 4.85
C PHE A 47 -3.06 -3.92 4.50
N TRP A 48 -3.92 -3.30 3.69
CA TRP A 48 -3.78 -1.92 3.24
C TRP A 48 -4.45 -0.89 4.16
N SER A 49 -5.03 -1.34 5.29
CA SER A 49 -5.55 -0.41 6.29
C SER A 49 -4.43 0.43 6.91
N GLU A 50 -4.72 1.68 7.24
CA GLU A 50 -3.73 2.62 7.80
C GLU A 50 -3.02 2.06 9.03
N ARG A 51 -3.77 1.37 9.90
CA ARG A 51 -3.23 0.69 11.09
C ARG A 51 -2.18 -0.35 10.70
N TRP A 52 -2.49 -1.23 9.75
CA TRP A 52 -1.57 -2.30 9.35
C TRP A 52 -0.32 -1.74 8.66
N GLN A 53 -0.51 -0.78 7.75
CA GLN A 53 0.60 -0.11 7.07
C GLN A 53 1.49 0.72 8.02
N LYS A 54 0.95 1.20 9.16
CA LYS A 54 1.76 1.84 10.20
C LYS A 54 2.63 0.83 10.94
N MET A 55 2.05 -0.30 11.35
CA MET A 55 2.79 -1.36 12.06
C MET A 55 3.89 -1.94 11.18
N GLU A 56 3.62 -2.17 9.89
CA GLU A 56 4.63 -2.67 8.94
C GLU A 56 5.83 -1.74 8.84
N ARG A 57 5.59 -0.43 8.68
CA ARG A 57 6.66 0.58 8.63
C ARG A 57 7.50 0.66 9.91
N GLU A 58 6.88 0.41 11.07
CA GLU A 58 7.58 0.37 12.35
C GLU A 58 8.54 -0.83 12.41
N VAL A 59 8.05 -2.01 12.01
CA VAL A 59 8.86 -3.24 11.94
C VAL A 59 9.98 -3.12 10.92
N ASP A 60 9.71 -2.56 9.73
CA ASP A 60 10.75 -2.24 8.73
C ASP A 60 11.84 -1.35 9.33
N GLY A 61 11.45 -0.39 10.17
CA GLY A 61 12.36 0.45 10.92
C GLY A 61 13.25 -0.34 11.89
N HIS A 62 12.69 -1.31 12.62
CA HIS A 62 13.44 -2.21 13.50
C HIS A 62 14.45 -3.04 12.69
N VAL A 63 14.00 -3.64 11.58
CA VAL A 63 14.86 -4.43 10.68
C VAL A 63 16.02 -3.58 10.14
N ALA A 64 15.73 -2.37 9.65
CA ALA A 64 16.74 -1.49 9.08
C ALA A 64 17.79 -1.03 10.11
N ARG A 65 17.41 -0.91 11.39
CA ARG A 65 18.32 -0.58 12.49
C ARG A 65 19.02 -1.81 13.09
N GLY A 66 18.71 -3.01 12.62
CA GLY A 66 19.20 -4.26 13.21
C GLY A 66 18.64 -4.53 14.61
N GLU A 67 17.52 -3.90 14.96
CA GLU A 67 16.78 -4.11 16.22
C GLU A 67 15.89 -5.36 16.10
N VAL A 68 16.47 -6.45 15.58
CA VAL A 68 15.81 -7.73 15.38
C VAL A 68 16.71 -8.85 15.90
N THR A 69 16.10 -9.81 16.59
CA THR A 69 16.80 -11.04 16.98
C THR A 69 16.60 -12.08 15.89
N THR A 70 17.68 -12.66 15.40
CA THR A 70 17.63 -13.80 14.46
C THR A 70 17.94 -15.07 15.21
N HIS A 71 17.33 -16.17 14.77
CA HIS A 71 17.54 -17.50 15.32
C HIS A 71 17.90 -18.45 14.18
N GLU A 72 18.90 -19.29 14.42
CA GLU A 72 19.44 -20.22 13.42
C GLU A 72 18.47 -21.35 13.04
N SER A 73 17.44 -21.59 13.87
CA SER A 73 16.40 -22.59 13.60
C SER A 73 15.06 -22.25 14.26
N PRO A 74 13.96 -22.85 13.79
CA PRO A 74 12.65 -22.74 14.44
C PRO A 74 12.65 -23.20 15.90
N GLU A 75 13.42 -24.24 16.25
CA GLU A 75 13.54 -24.74 17.62
C GLU A 75 14.19 -23.71 18.54
N ALA A 76 15.24 -23.03 18.05
CA ALA A 76 15.92 -21.98 18.81
C ALA A 76 15.02 -20.74 19.02
N LEU A 77 14.13 -20.44 18.06
CA LEU A 77 13.10 -19.41 18.22
C LEU A 77 12.05 -19.84 19.27
N ALA A 78 11.55 -21.08 19.19
CA ALA A 78 10.53 -21.58 20.12
C ALA A 78 11.04 -21.54 21.57
N GLU A 79 12.25 -22.03 21.83
CA GLU A 79 12.86 -21.99 23.16
C GLU A 79 13.03 -20.54 23.67
N HIS A 80 13.32 -19.58 22.78
CA HIS A 80 13.40 -18.18 23.16
C HIS A 80 12.05 -17.59 23.57
N LEU A 81 10.99 -17.91 22.83
CA LEU A 81 9.64 -17.44 23.12
C LEU A 81 9.10 -18.04 24.42
N GLU A 82 9.33 -19.33 24.66
CA GLU A 82 8.96 -19.99 25.93
C GLU A 82 9.61 -19.29 27.13
N ARG A 83 10.90 -18.95 27.05
CA ARG A 83 11.60 -18.21 28.11
C ARG A 83 11.06 -16.78 28.32
N LEU A 84 10.51 -16.14 27.30
CA LEU A 84 9.92 -14.80 27.42
C LEU A 84 8.54 -14.83 28.08
N ASP A 85 7.76 -15.90 27.86
CA ASP A 85 6.44 -16.06 28.49
C ASP A 85 6.54 -16.36 29.99
N GLU A 86 7.66 -16.96 30.42
CA GLU A 86 7.95 -17.26 31.83
C GLU A 86 8.51 -16.06 32.64
N SER A 87 8.77 -14.90 32.00
CA SER A 87 9.37 -13.70 32.63
C SER A 87 8.36 -12.61 32.97
#